data_AF-A0A0A6CZS3-F1
#
_entry.id   AF-A0A0A6CZS3-F1
#
_cell.length_a   1.000
_cell.length_b   1.000
_cell.length_c   1.000
_cell.angle_alpha   90.00
_cell.angle_beta   90.00
_cell.angle_gamma   90.00
#
_symmetry.space_group_name_H-M   'P 1'
#
loop_
_entity.id
_entity.type
_entity.pdbx_description
1 polymer ?
#
loop_
_entity_poly.entity_id
_entity_poly.type
_entity_poly.pdbx_seq_one_letter_code
_entity_poly.pdbx_strand_id
1 'polypeptide(L)' 'MKRLGRTIWKKWSGYHRRSLVETKMHCFKLLGERVASRTFDRQITELKLRAAVLNRFSQIGTPTTIRVA' A
#
# COMPACT_ATOMS: atom_id res chain seq x y z
N MET A 1 -10.85 -15.64 -27.80
CA MET A 1 -9.39 -15.81 -27.62
C MET A 1 -8.59 -14.57 -27.16
N LYS A 2 -9.12 -13.32 -27.14
CA LYS A 2 -8.32 -12.13 -26.73
C LYS A 2 -8.17 -11.88 -25.22
N ARG A 3 -8.94 -12.54 -24.34
CA ARG A 3 -8.94 -12.31 -22.87
C ARG A 3 -7.85 -13.06 -22.10
N LEU A 4 -7.41 -14.22 -22.61
CA LEU A 4 -6.39 -15.04 -21.94
C LEU A 4 -5.02 -14.35 -21.94
N GLY A 5 -4.62 -13.74 -23.06
CA GLY A 5 -3.35 -13.01 -23.17
C GLY A 5 -3.23 -11.84 -22.18
N ARG A 6 -4.30 -11.05 -21.98
CA ARG A 6 -4.28 -9.94 -21.00
C ARG A 6 -4.16 -10.43 -19.56
N THR A 7 -4.78 -11.56 -19.23
CA THR A 7 -4.73 -12.14 -17.89
C THR A 7 -3.34 -12.69 -17.59
N ILE A 8 -2.73 -13.40 -18.56
CA ILE A 8 -1.36 -13.90 -18.47
C ILE A 8 -0.37 -12.75 -18.36
N TRP A 9 -0.50 -11.72 -19.19
CA TRP A 9 0.35 -10.53 -19.14
C TRP A 9 0.25 -9.79 -17.80
N LYS A 10 -0.97 -9.60 -17.27
CA LYS A 10 -1.18 -8.99 -15.95
C LYS A 10 -0.49 -9.78 -14.84
N LYS A 11 -0.53 -11.12 -14.92
CA LYS A 11 0.13 -12.00 -13.94
C LYS A 11 1.66 -11.90 -14.04
N TRP A 12 2.21 -11.99 -15.25
CA TRP A 12 3.66 -11.90 -15.51
C TRP A 12 4.25 -10.53 -15.14
N SER A 13 3.53 -9.45 -15.43
CA SER A 13 3.96 -8.09 -15.09
C SER A 13 3.85 -7.77 -13.59
N GLY A 14 3.25 -8.67 -12.78
CA GLY A 14 2.99 -8.41 -11.36
C GLY A 14 2.01 -7.25 -11.14
N TYR A 15 1.14 -7.00 -12.12
CA TYR A 15 0.29 -5.81 -12.19
C TYR A 15 -0.54 -5.60 -10.92
N HIS A 16 -1.13 -6.68 -10.40
CA HIS A 16 -1.94 -6.60 -9.19
C HIS A 16 -1.13 -6.12 -7.99
N ARG A 17 0.08 -6.66 -7.77
CA ARG A 17 0.95 -6.24 -6.68
C ARG A 17 1.40 -4.80 -6.85
N ARG A 18 1.75 -4.37 -8.06
CA ARG A 18 2.11 -2.97 -8.35
C ARG A 18 0.97 -2.02 -8.04
N SER A 19 -0.24 -2.34 -8.51
CA SER A 19 -1.43 -1.54 -8.25
C SER A 19 -1.72 -1.40 -6.75
N LEU A 20 -1.58 -2.48 -5.96
CA LEU A 20 -1.75 -2.41 -4.50
C LEU A 20 -0.70 -1.50 -3.84
N VAL A 21 0.55 -1.56 -4.29
CA VAL A 21 1.61 -0.68 -3.79
C VAL A 21 1.34 0.77 -4.16
N GLU A 22 0.92 1.05 -5.40
CA GLU A 22 0.57 2.40 -5.86
C GLU A 22 -0.57 2.99 -5.04
N THR A 23 -1.62 2.22 -4.77
CA THR A 23 -2.72 2.64 -3.88
C THR A 23 -2.21 2.91 -2.46
N LYS A 24 -1.38 2.05 -1.88
CA LYS A 24 -0.80 2.30 -0.54
C LYS A 24 0.10 3.53 -0.52
N MET A 25 0.89 3.76 -1.58
CA MET A 25 1.74 4.94 -1.70
C MET A 25 0.93 6.22 -1.88
N HIS A 26 -0.20 6.16 -2.58
CA HIS A 26 -1.14 7.27 -2.65
C HIS A 26 -1.65 7.64 -1.25
N CYS A 27 -2.12 6.66 -0.47
CA CYS A 27 -2.53 6.90 0.92
C CYS A 27 -1.38 7.43 1.79
N PHE A 28 -0.15 6.96 1.58
CA PHE A 28 1.03 7.48 2.28
C PHE A 28 1.28 8.96 2.00
N LYS A 29 1.09 9.42 0.75
CA LYS A 29 1.20 10.83 0.37
C LYS A 29 0.08 11.69 0.97
N LEU A 30 -1.13 11.14 1.13
CA LEU A 30 -2.24 11.85 1.78
C LEU A 30 -1.96 12.16 3.26
N LEU A 31 -1.16 11.34 3.95
CA LEU A 31 -0.73 11.62 5.33
C LEU A 31 0.31 12.76 5.43
N GLY A 32 0.87 13.20 4.31
CA GLY A 32 1.75 14.36 4.25
C GLY A 32 2.48 14.40 2.91
N GLU A 33 2.31 15.49 2.19
CA GLU A 33 2.83 15.63 0.82
C GLU A 33 4.37 15.62 0.76
N ARG A 34 5.01 16.13 1.82
CA ARG A 34 6.48 16.23 1.94
C ARG A 34 6.93 15.83 3.35
N VAL A 35 8.21 15.53 3.48
CA VAL A 35 8.85 15.26 4.77
C VAL A 35 9.21 16.60 5.41
N ALA A 36 8.71 16.87 6.62
CA ALA A 36 8.87 18.17 7.27
C ALA A 36 10.23 18.31 7.95
N SER A 37 10.85 17.20 8.37
CA SER A 37 12.11 17.25 9.10
C SER A 37 13.32 17.65 8.23
N ARG A 38 14.17 18.51 8.79
CA ARG A 38 15.45 18.95 8.21
C ARG A 38 16.57 17.92 8.32
N THR A 39 16.53 17.04 9.33
CA THR A 39 17.59 16.03 9.57
C THR A 39 17.15 14.64 9.14
N PHE A 40 18.04 13.90 8.47
CA PHE A 40 17.77 12.58 7.87
C PHE A 40 17.21 11.55 8.87
N ASP A 41 17.77 11.48 10.08
CA ASP A 41 17.28 10.57 11.13
C ASP A 41 15.79 10.82 11.48
N ARG A 42 15.43 12.09 11.61
CA ARG A 42 14.05 12.50 11.87
C ARG A 42 13.16 12.29 10.66
N GLN A 43 13.69 12.38 9.43
CA GLN A 43 12.95 12.00 8.21
C GLN A 43 12.60 10.51 8.24
N ILE A 44 13.57 9.64 8.56
CA ILE A 44 13.32 8.20 8.70
C ILE A 44 12.23 7.94 9.75
N THR A 45 12.31 8.61 10.90
CA THR A 45 11.34 8.47 11.98
C THR A 45 9.94 8.90 11.54
N GLU A 46 9.83 10.03 10.84
CA GLU A 46 8.57 10.52 10.25
C GLU A 46 7.97 9.49 9.27
N LEU A 47 8.79 8.92 8.38
CA LEU A 47 8.34 7.89 7.44
C LEU A 47 7.87 6.61 8.15
N LYS A 48 8.61 6.16 9.18
CA LYS A 48 8.24 4.99 10.00
C LYS A 48 6.90 5.20 10.71
N LEU A 49 6.69 6.38 11.28
CA LEU A 49 5.42 6.73 11.94
C LEU A 49 4.26 6.72 10.94
N ARG A 50 4.41 7.33 9.77
CA ARG A 50 3.37 7.30 8.71
C ARG A 50 3.05 5.87 8.27
N ALA A 51 4.06 5.02 8.12
CA ALA A 51 3.86 3.61 7.79
C ALA A 51 3.13 2.85 8.91
N ALA A 52 3.47 3.12 10.18
CA ALA A 52 2.79 2.52 11.32
C ALA A 52 1.30 2.92 11.38
N VAL A 53 0.99 4.19 11.12
CA VAL A 53 -0.39 4.70 11.04
C VAL A 53 -1.17 4.00 9.93
N LEU A 54 -0.63 3.90 8.71
CA LEU A 54 -1.29 3.19 7.61
C LEU A 54 -1.53 1.71 7.91
N ASN A 55 -0.55 1.06 8.54
CA ASN A 55 -0.69 -0.34 8.93
C ASN A 55 -1.79 -0.50 9.98
N ARG A 56 -1.91 0.44 10.93
CA ARG A 56 -2.98 0.43 11.92
C ARG A 56 -4.35 0.64 11.30
N PHE A 57 -4.49 1.56 10.34
CA PHE A 57 -5.74 1.73 9.57
C PHE A 57 -6.11 0.47 8.79
N SER A 58 -5.11 -0.20 8.19
CA SER A 58 -5.34 -1.46 7.48
C SER A 58 -5.84 -2.55 8.43
N GLN A 59 -5.28 -2.67 9.63
CA GLN A 59 -5.71 -3.64 10.63
C GLN A 59 -7.14 -3.38 11.11
N ILE A 60 -7.50 -2.12 11.36
CA ILE A 60 -8.85 -1.76 11.83
C ILE A 60 -9.89 -1.92 10.71
N GLY A 61 -9.54 -1.57 9.48
CA GLY A 61 -10.46 -1.62 8.34
C GLY A 61 -10.63 -2.99 7.69
N THR A 62 -9.83 -4.00 8.08
CA THR A 62 -9.92 -5.34 7.49
C THR A 62 -10.91 -6.19 8.30
N PRO A 63 -12.08 -6.56 7.75
CA PRO A 63 -13.00 -7.44 8.44
C PRO A 63 -12.40 -8.84 8.58
N THR A 64 -12.61 -9.47 9.74
CA THR A 64 -12.23 -10.87 9.95
C THR A 64 -13.29 -11.77 9.35
N THR A 65 -13.07 -12.23 8.13
CA THR A 65 -13.96 -13.20 7.47
C THR A 65 -13.64 -14.61 7.96
N ILE A 66 -14.51 -15.17 8.80
CA ILE A 66 -14.47 -16.57 9.20
C ILE A 66 -15.37 -17.40 8.30
N ARG A 67 -14.87 -18.55 7.84
CA ARG A 67 -15.68 -19.52 7.11
C ARG A 67 -16.42 -20.38 8.14
N VAL A 68 -17.73 -20.21 8.22
CA VAL A 68 -18.60 -21.05 9.08
C VAL A 68 -18.99 -22.29 8.27
N ALA A 69 -18.95 -23.47 8.92
CA ALA A 69 -19.32 -24.76 8.34
C ALA A 69 -20.84 -24.96 8.34
#